data_AF-G4HBT9-F1
#
_entry.id   AF-G4HBT9-F1
#
_cell.length_a   1.000
_cell.length_b   1.000
_cell.length_c   1.000
_cell.angle_alpha   90.00
_cell.angle_beta   90.00
_cell.angle_gamma   90.00
#
_symmetry.space_group_name_H-M   'P 1'
#
loop_
_entity.id
_entity.type
_entity.pdbx_description
1 polymer ?
#
loop_
_entity_poly.entity_id
_entity_poly.type
_entity_poly.pdbx_seq_one_letter_code
_entity_poly.pdbx_strand_id
1 'polypeptide(L)'
;MSNPVSNSLLVDLYKQLPNDTDLTVALEHGLPGLNFAYGDGWVAYHTPMDNTENVSLETVQHQGENALAMARHFGNLDLSDLSSTSNRIYFNLFGLLVHYPTQWAIPITVALAALWLAFAWLYARFSLLTTKGSLIGLGTPILAAVLSTALSYGLWTLIETLWAGKMTQPTGATYDTLLYSISFVLVTLIVHVALTRWIVRKSNELEMLLGGGFLFLLLLIGSTWFLPGASYLFSIPLLIHYAALIWAACTRDPLETLNHPAVVLGTTLVPILMFTSVFHIVFLLLPPGVHLFSVALIGMILALMSPAVRMLAHSWKWVLPAAFIAIIVLLGIGWSLAEPGPDRPVYERH
;
A
#
# COMPACT_ATOMS: atom_id res chain seq x y z
N MET A 1 -4.02 1.37 26.15
CA MET A 1 -2.82 2.02 25.59
C MET A 1 -3.15 2.38 24.16
N SER A 2 -3.23 3.66 23.83
CA SER A 2 -3.36 4.14 22.46
C SER A 2 -2.13 3.69 21.67
N ASN A 3 -2.33 3.05 20.52
CA ASN A 3 -1.26 2.67 19.59
C ASN A 3 -1.33 3.62 18.39
N PRO A 4 -0.88 4.88 18.51
CA PRO A 4 -0.95 5.83 17.41
C PRO A 4 -0.10 5.34 16.25
N VAL A 5 -0.70 5.36 15.05
CA VAL A 5 -0.01 5.08 13.79
C VAL A 5 0.32 6.41 13.15
N SER A 6 1.60 6.60 12.85
CA SER A 6 2.16 7.79 12.24
C SER A 6 2.94 7.39 11.01
N ASN A 7 2.75 8.12 9.92
CA ASN A 7 3.55 8.01 8.71
C ASN A 7 3.63 9.34 7.96
N SER A 8 4.75 9.59 7.30
CA SER A 8 4.97 10.80 6.50
C SER A 8 4.34 10.75 5.10
N LEU A 9 3.86 9.58 4.64
CA LEU A 9 3.15 9.48 3.36
C LEU A 9 1.88 10.36 3.38
N LEU A 10 1.11 10.29 4.46
CA LEU A 10 -0.13 11.06 4.58
C LEU A 10 0.08 12.56 4.39
N VAL A 11 1.19 13.11 4.88
CA VAL A 11 1.51 14.54 4.73
C VAL A 11 1.72 14.90 3.26
N ASP A 12 2.45 14.08 2.51
CA ASP A 12 2.70 14.33 1.09
C ASP A 12 1.45 14.17 0.25
N LEU A 13 0.60 13.17 0.56
CA LEU A 13 -0.68 12.99 -0.10
C LEU A 13 -1.61 14.18 0.20
N TYR A 14 -1.71 14.60 1.47
CA TYR A 14 -2.61 15.68 1.87
C TYR A 14 -2.29 17.00 1.16
N LYS A 15 -1.00 17.31 0.96
CA LYS A 15 -0.56 18.50 0.19
C LYS A 15 -0.97 18.48 -1.28
N GLN A 16 -1.29 17.31 -1.84
CA GLN A 16 -1.69 17.16 -3.25
C GLN A 16 -3.19 17.00 -3.42
N LEU A 17 -3.93 16.72 -2.35
CA LEU A 17 -5.39 16.63 -2.41
C LEU A 17 -5.97 18.03 -2.63
N PRO A 18 -7.03 18.17 -3.45
CA PRO A 18 -7.73 19.44 -3.64
C PRO A 18 -8.61 19.81 -2.41
N ASN A 19 -8.33 19.21 -1.25
CA ASN A 19 -9.09 19.45 -0.04
C ASN A 19 -8.74 20.82 0.50
N ASP A 20 -9.77 21.60 0.80
CA ASP A 20 -9.63 22.92 1.39
C ASP A 20 -10.31 22.93 2.76
N THR A 21 -9.57 23.29 3.80
CA THR A 21 -10.11 23.50 5.14
C THR A 21 -9.65 24.86 5.68
N ASP A 22 -10.18 25.26 6.83
CA ASP A 22 -9.70 26.41 7.59
C ASP A 22 -8.17 26.42 7.81
N LEU A 23 -7.54 25.26 7.97
CA LEU A 23 -6.08 25.12 8.05
C LEU A 23 -5.37 25.57 6.77
N THR A 24 -5.94 25.40 5.58
CA THR A 24 -5.33 25.85 4.32
C THR A 24 -5.01 27.34 4.39
N VAL A 25 -5.97 28.15 4.87
CA VAL A 25 -5.82 29.61 4.99
C VAL A 25 -4.64 29.97 5.90
N ALA A 26 -4.45 29.24 7.00
CA ALA A 26 -3.32 29.45 7.90
C ALA A 26 -1.99 29.08 7.23
N LEU A 27 -1.94 27.93 6.55
CA LEU A 27 -0.73 27.45 5.85
C LEU A 27 -0.31 28.38 4.71
N GLU A 28 -1.26 28.95 3.97
CA GLU A 28 -1.01 29.95 2.90
C GLU A 28 -0.34 31.23 3.43
N HIS A 29 -0.59 31.57 4.70
CA HIS A 29 0.04 32.69 5.39
C HIS A 29 1.32 32.29 6.15
N GLY A 30 1.84 31.07 5.92
CA GLY A 30 3.05 30.58 6.55
C GLY A 30 2.90 30.22 8.03
N LEU A 31 1.66 30.10 8.53
CA LEU A 31 1.40 29.70 9.91
C LEU A 31 1.33 28.16 9.97
N PRO A 32 2.18 27.50 10.77
CA PRO A 32 2.08 26.06 10.96
C PRO A 32 0.81 25.71 11.74
N GLY A 33 0.25 24.54 11.45
CA GLY A 33 -0.94 24.06 12.15
C GLY A 33 -1.10 22.55 12.06
N LEU A 34 -2.07 22.03 12.80
CA LEU A 34 -2.40 20.62 12.90
C LEU A 34 -3.88 20.45 12.54
N ASN A 35 -4.18 19.51 11.64
CA ASN A 35 -5.55 19.19 11.28
C ASN A 35 -6.04 17.96 12.04
N PHE A 36 -7.32 17.93 12.38
CA PHE A 36 -8.01 16.78 12.96
C PHE A 36 -9.16 16.40 12.05
N ALA A 37 -9.16 15.15 11.58
CA ALA A 37 -10.21 14.64 10.73
C ALA A 37 -10.67 13.26 11.21
N TYR A 38 -11.98 13.04 11.11
CA TYR A 38 -12.58 11.72 11.27
C TYR A 38 -12.57 11.04 9.91
N GLY A 39 -11.85 9.92 9.79
CA GLY A 39 -11.72 9.24 8.50
C GLY A 39 -12.83 8.24 8.21
N ASP A 40 -13.16 7.41 9.20
CA ASP A 40 -14.10 6.30 9.03
C ASP A 40 -15.55 6.78 8.98
N GLY A 41 -16.45 5.98 8.41
CA GLY A 41 -17.87 6.37 8.30
C GLY A 41 -18.13 7.43 7.24
N TRP A 42 -17.27 7.55 6.23
CA TRP A 42 -17.41 8.52 5.12
C TRP A 42 -18.79 8.51 4.44
N VAL A 43 -19.51 7.38 4.49
CA VAL A 43 -20.88 7.26 3.97
C VAL A 43 -21.89 8.15 4.70
N ALA A 44 -21.63 8.54 5.95
CA ALA A 44 -22.45 9.48 6.71
C ALA A 44 -22.17 10.94 6.36
N TYR A 45 -21.00 11.26 5.81
CA TYR A 45 -20.54 12.63 5.56
C TYR A 45 -21.47 13.40 4.62
N HIS A 46 -21.84 14.64 4.99
CA HIS A 46 -22.77 15.48 4.23
C HIS A 46 -24.14 14.83 4.00
N THR A 47 -24.60 13.99 4.94
CA THR A 47 -25.93 13.38 4.93
C THR A 47 -26.64 13.56 6.27
N PRO A 48 -27.95 13.32 6.37
CA PRO A 48 -28.65 13.27 7.66
C PRO A 48 -28.10 12.25 8.67
N MET A 49 -27.28 11.29 8.24
CA MET A 49 -26.57 10.38 9.15
C MET A 49 -25.41 11.06 9.89
N ASP A 50 -24.98 12.26 9.48
CA ASP A 50 -23.95 13.04 10.17
C ASP A 50 -24.52 13.64 11.47
N ASN A 51 -24.67 12.78 12.47
CA ASN A 51 -25.31 13.09 13.75
C ASN A 51 -24.64 12.34 14.90
N THR A 52 -25.01 12.69 16.14
CA THR A 52 -24.36 12.16 17.36
C THR A 52 -24.54 10.66 17.57
N GLU A 53 -25.52 10.03 16.93
CA GLU A 53 -25.75 8.58 17.07
C GLU A 53 -24.73 7.76 16.26
N ASN A 54 -24.18 8.35 15.18
CA ASN A 54 -23.18 7.70 14.32
C ASN A 54 -21.72 8.06 14.67
N VAL A 55 -21.50 8.84 15.72
CA VAL A 55 -20.15 9.21 16.19
C VAL A 55 -19.66 8.22 17.23
N SER A 56 -18.47 7.66 17.04
CA SER A 56 -17.83 6.79 18.05
C SER A 56 -17.31 7.61 19.22
N LEU A 57 -17.82 7.33 20.43
CA LEU A 57 -17.32 7.91 21.67
C LEU A 57 -15.83 7.56 21.92
N GLU A 58 -15.37 6.39 21.46
CA GLU A 58 -13.96 6.00 21.57
C GLU A 58 -13.07 6.92 20.73
N THR A 59 -13.51 7.25 19.50
CA THR A 59 -12.78 8.19 18.64
C THR A 59 -12.81 9.59 19.22
N VAL A 60 -13.94 10.05 19.77
CA VAL A 60 -14.04 11.36 20.43
C VAL A 60 -13.09 11.44 21.62
N GLN A 61 -13.08 10.42 22.47
CA GLN A 61 -12.16 10.34 23.61
C GLN A 61 -10.70 10.36 23.15
N HIS A 62 -10.35 9.57 22.12
CA HIS A 62 -9.00 9.53 21.58
C HIS A 62 -8.56 10.85 20.94
N GLN A 63 -9.44 11.53 20.19
CA GLN A 63 -9.17 12.86 19.66
C GLN A 63 -8.99 13.89 20.79
N GLY A 64 -9.83 13.84 21.82
CA GLY A 64 -9.73 14.69 23.00
C GLY A 64 -8.42 14.50 23.78
N GLU A 65 -7.98 13.25 23.96
CA GLU A 65 -6.69 12.93 24.56
C GLU A 65 -5.52 13.49 23.76
N ASN A 66 -5.55 13.33 22.44
CA ASN A 66 -4.53 13.87 21.53
C ASN A 66 -4.52 15.41 21.58
N ALA A 67 -5.68 16.06 21.48
CA ALA A 67 -5.81 17.51 21.55
C ALA A 67 -5.32 18.07 22.89
N LEU A 68 -5.71 17.46 24.01
CA LEU A 68 -5.28 17.87 25.35
C LEU A 68 -3.77 17.68 25.55
N ALA A 69 -3.21 16.56 25.09
CA ALA A 69 -1.78 16.30 25.17
C ALA A 69 -0.98 17.32 24.35
N MET A 70 -1.43 17.65 23.14
CA MET A 70 -0.80 18.67 22.30
C MET A 70 -0.93 20.07 22.90
N ALA A 71 -2.11 20.45 23.41
CA ALA A 71 -2.30 21.74 24.07
C ALA A 71 -1.39 21.90 25.29
N ARG A 72 -1.26 20.85 26.12
CA ARG A 72 -0.31 20.84 27.25
C ARG A 72 1.14 20.88 26.80
N HIS A 73 1.50 20.19 25.72
CA HIS A 73 2.86 20.17 25.22
C HIS A 73 3.24 21.53 24.63
N PHE A 74 2.54 21.99 23.60
CA PHE A 74 2.84 23.23 22.89
C PHE A 74 2.55 24.49 23.71
N GLY A 75 1.54 24.46 24.60
CA GLY A 75 1.24 25.59 25.49
C GLY A 75 2.31 25.86 26.55
N ASN A 76 3.24 24.92 26.77
CA ASN A 76 4.38 25.08 27.69
C ASN A 76 5.72 25.26 26.94
N LEU A 77 5.72 25.34 25.61
CA LEU A 77 6.90 25.59 24.80
C LEU A 77 6.99 27.07 24.40
N ASP A 78 8.21 27.54 24.20
CA ASP A 78 8.43 28.79 23.48
C ASP A 78 8.14 28.57 22.00
N LEU A 79 7.09 29.21 21.49
CA LEU A 79 6.65 29.14 20.10
C LEU A 79 7.08 30.38 19.29
N SER A 80 8.01 31.19 19.82
CA SER A 80 8.52 32.38 19.12
C SER A 80 9.31 32.05 17.85
N ASP A 81 9.92 30.86 17.79
CA ASP A 81 10.59 30.33 16.60
C ASP A 81 10.13 28.91 16.30
N LEU A 82 9.29 28.78 15.28
CA LEU A 82 8.81 27.50 14.75
C LEU A 82 9.53 27.11 13.45
N SER A 83 10.64 27.78 13.13
CA SER A 83 11.41 27.47 11.94
C SER A 83 12.02 26.06 12.05
N SER A 84 11.83 25.27 11.00
CA SER A 84 12.47 23.96 10.86
C SER A 84 13.46 24.01 9.71
N THR A 85 14.67 23.53 9.95
CA THR A 85 15.72 23.46 8.93
C THR A 85 15.49 22.35 7.91
N SER A 86 14.61 21.37 8.19
CA SER A 86 14.34 20.26 7.27
C SER A 86 13.04 19.52 7.57
N ASN A 87 12.33 19.10 6.53
CA ASN A 87 11.28 18.09 6.63
C ASN A 87 11.87 16.75 7.11
N ARG A 88 10.99 15.89 7.66
CA ARG A 88 11.36 14.56 8.13
C ARG A 88 10.49 13.49 7.49
N ILE A 89 11.11 12.35 7.21
CA ILE A 89 10.42 11.09 6.89
C ILE A 89 10.25 10.36 8.21
N TYR A 90 9.04 9.87 8.49
CA TYR A 90 8.73 9.18 9.74
C TYR A 90 7.68 8.10 9.54
N PHE A 91 7.77 7.05 10.34
CA PHE A 91 6.82 5.94 10.35
C PHE A 91 6.94 5.12 11.64
N ASN A 92 5.87 4.41 12.02
CA ASN A 92 5.93 3.46 13.12
C ASN A 92 6.52 2.11 12.68
N LEU A 93 7.42 1.56 13.49
CA LEU A 93 7.94 0.20 13.37
C LEU A 93 7.95 -0.45 14.75
N PHE A 94 7.15 -1.51 14.93
CA PHE A 94 6.99 -2.21 16.22
C PHE A 94 6.66 -1.29 17.41
N GLY A 95 5.83 -0.27 17.18
CA GLY A 95 5.45 0.72 18.20
C GLY A 95 6.43 1.86 18.41
N LEU A 96 7.61 1.83 17.76
CA LEU A 96 8.60 2.90 17.80
C LEU A 96 8.41 3.86 16.62
N LEU A 97 8.47 5.16 16.88
CA LEU A 97 8.50 6.17 15.82
C LEU A 97 9.93 6.30 15.27
N VAL A 98 10.16 5.77 14.08
CA VAL A 98 11.42 5.96 13.34
C VAL A 98 11.29 7.25 12.54
N HIS A 99 12.28 8.14 12.62
CA HIS A 99 12.25 9.39 11.86
C HIS A 99 13.64 9.91 11.49
N TYR A 100 13.82 10.38 10.26
CA TYR A 100 15.07 10.95 9.77
C TYR A 100 14.85 12.13 8.81
N PRO A 101 15.82 13.05 8.65
CA PRO A 101 15.69 14.19 7.74
C PRO A 101 15.45 13.77 6.29
N THR A 102 14.54 14.44 5.57
CA THR A 102 14.18 14.12 4.17
C THR A 102 15.38 14.14 3.22
N GLN A 103 16.41 14.93 3.51
CA GLN A 103 17.67 14.97 2.74
C GLN A 103 18.38 13.61 2.62
N TRP A 104 18.09 12.64 3.52
CA TRP A 104 18.64 11.29 3.42
C TRP A 104 17.97 10.41 2.37
N ALA A 105 16.78 10.79 1.86
CA ALA A 105 16.07 10.00 0.85
C ALA A 105 16.90 9.82 -0.43
N ILE A 106 17.58 10.87 -0.89
CA ILE A 106 18.43 10.82 -2.09
C ILE A 106 19.66 9.92 -1.87
N PRO A 107 20.51 10.11 -0.83
CA PRO A 107 21.62 9.22 -0.54
C PRO A 107 21.21 7.74 -0.39
N ILE A 108 20.10 7.47 0.30
CA ILE A 108 19.58 6.10 0.47
C ILE A 108 19.20 5.51 -0.89
N THR A 109 18.49 6.26 -1.72
CA THR A 109 18.07 5.81 -3.06
C THR A 109 19.25 5.55 -3.97
N VAL A 110 20.26 6.43 -3.97
CA VAL A 110 21.49 6.25 -4.76
C VAL A 110 22.25 5.00 -4.28
N ALA A 111 22.37 4.80 -2.97
CA ALA A 111 23.03 3.62 -2.42
C ALA A 111 22.30 2.33 -2.80
N LEU A 112 20.97 2.30 -2.70
CA LEU A 112 20.16 1.14 -3.09
C LEU A 112 20.23 0.87 -4.61
N ALA A 113 20.23 1.92 -5.43
CA ALA A 113 20.41 1.78 -6.88
C ALA A 113 21.79 1.20 -7.25
N ALA A 114 22.85 1.68 -6.59
CA ALA A 114 24.21 1.16 -6.78
C ALA A 114 24.32 -0.31 -6.35
N LEU A 115 23.68 -0.68 -5.23
CA LEU A 115 23.62 -2.07 -4.77
C LEU A 115 22.88 -2.96 -5.76
N TRP A 116 21.74 -2.53 -6.29
CA TRP A 116 21.01 -3.29 -7.31
C TRP A 116 21.88 -3.56 -8.55
N LEU A 117 22.57 -2.53 -9.05
CA LEU A 117 23.50 -2.66 -10.18
C LEU A 117 24.65 -3.64 -9.84
N ALA A 118 25.19 -3.57 -8.63
CA ALA A 118 26.23 -4.48 -8.18
C ALA A 118 25.75 -5.94 -8.15
N PHE A 119 24.53 -6.23 -7.67
CA PHE A 119 23.97 -7.58 -7.70
C PHE A 119 23.71 -8.05 -9.14
N ALA A 120 23.10 -7.22 -9.98
CA ALA A 120 22.86 -7.55 -11.38
C ALA A 120 24.16 -7.91 -12.10
N TRP A 121 25.22 -7.12 -11.88
CA TRP A 121 26.56 -7.40 -12.43
C TRP A 121 27.19 -8.67 -11.85
N LEU A 122 27.16 -8.84 -10.52
CA LEU A 122 27.74 -9.99 -9.83
C LEU A 122 27.14 -11.31 -10.31
N TYR A 123 25.82 -11.39 -10.37
CA TYR A 123 25.12 -12.60 -10.77
C TYR A 123 25.15 -12.86 -12.27
N ALA A 124 25.25 -11.80 -13.10
CA ALA A 124 25.58 -11.96 -14.52
C ALA A 124 26.97 -12.57 -14.71
N ARG A 125 27.97 -12.13 -13.93
CA ARG A 125 29.34 -12.67 -13.98
C ARG A 125 29.41 -14.15 -13.60
N PHE A 126 28.55 -14.59 -12.68
CA PHE A 126 28.44 -16.00 -12.29
C PHE A 126 27.59 -16.85 -13.25
N SER A 127 27.14 -16.29 -14.38
CA SER A 127 26.27 -16.98 -15.36
C SER A 127 24.96 -17.52 -14.75
N LEU A 128 24.47 -16.86 -13.69
CA LEU A 128 23.21 -17.21 -13.01
C LEU A 128 21.99 -16.49 -13.61
N LEU A 129 22.23 -15.57 -14.55
CA LEU A 129 21.22 -14.80 -15.25
C LEU A 129 21.21 -15.16 -16.73
N THR A 130 20.01 -15.34 -17.28
CA THR A 130 19.78 -15.43 -18.71
C THR A 130 19.07 -14.18 -19.19
N THR A 131 19.34 -13.72 -20.41
CA THR A 131 18.66 -12.55 -20.97
C THR A 131 17.15 -12.78 -21.05
N LYS A 132 16.75 -13.96 -21.52
CA LYS A 132 15.35 -14.37 -21.63
C LYS A 132 14.66 -14.45 -20.25
N GLY A 133 15.28 -15.11 -19.27
CA GLY A 133 14.72 -15.23 -17.93
C GLY A 133 14.63 -13.89 -17.22
N SER A 134 15.65 -13.03 -17.34
CA SER A 134 15.61 -11.65 -16.81
C SER A 134 14.50 -10.80 -17.43
N LEU A 135 14.29 -10.88 -18.75
CA LEU A 135 13.18 -10.20 -19.42
C LEU A 135 11.82 -10.73 -18.96
N ILE A 136 11.70 -12.03 -18.71
CA ILE A 136 10.49 -12.65 -18.16
C ILE A 136 10.28 -12.21 -16.71
N GLY A 137 11.31 -12.20 -15.88
CA GLY A 137 11.28 -11.79 -14.48
C GLY A 137 10.89 -10.32 -14.30
N LEU A 138 11.31 -9.45 -15.24
CA LEU A 138 10.88 -8.05 -15.28
C LEU A 138 9.49 -7.85 -15.89
N GLY A 139 9.21 -8.52 -17.01
CA GLY A 139 7.97 -8.32 -17.77
C GLY A 139 6.75 -8.96 -17.12
N THR A 140 6.90 -10.05 -16.38
CA THR A 140 5.77 -10.78 -15.78
C THR A 140 5.05 -9.96 -14.72
N PRO A 141 5.73 -9.32 -13.75
CA PRO A 141 5.10 -8.38 -12.82
C PRO A 141 4.34 -7.23 -13.49
N ILE A 142 4.92 -6.64 -14.55
CA ILE A 142 4.28 -5.54 -15.30
C ILE A 142 2.99 -6.03 -15.95
N LEU A 143 3.07 -7.17 -16.65
CA LEU A 143 1.90 -7.80 -17.25
C LEU A 143 0.85 -8.15 -16.20
N ALA A 144 1.28 -8.68 -15.06
CA ALA A 144 0.39 -9.04 -13.96
C ALA A 144 -0.31 -7.82 -13.37
N ALA A 145 0.39 -6.70 -13.16
CA ALA A 145 -0.19 -5.44 -12.69
C ALA A 145 -1.21 -4.88 -13.70
N VAL A 146 -0.89 -4.87 -15.00
CA VAL A 146 -1.80 -4.41 -16.06
C VAL A 146 -3.06 -5.28 -16.12
N LEU A 147 -2.90 -6.61 -16.15
CA LEU A 147 -4.04 -7.54 -16.19
C LEU A 147 -4.88 -7.46 -14.92
N SER A 148 -4.25 -7.36 -13.74
CA SER A 148 -4.97 -7.25 -12.47
C SER A 148 -5.79 -5.96 -12.42
N THR A 149 -5.22 -4.85 -12.89
CA THR A 149 -5.91 -3.55 -12.96
C THR A 149 -7.08 -3.61 -13.95
N ALA A 150 -6.87 -4.16 -15.15
CA ALA A 150 -7.91 -4.29 -16.16
C ALA A 150 -9.08 -5.19 -15.70
N LEU A 151 -8.76 -6.34 -15.08
CA LEU A 151 -9.78 -7.26 -14.55
C LEU A 151 -10.52 -6.65 -13.37
N SER A 152 -9.81 -5.96 -12.46
CA SER A 152 -10.44 -5.29 -11.32
C SER A 152 -11.30 -4.11 -11.76
N TYR A 153 -10.91 -3.37 -12.80
CA TYR A 153 -11.72 -2.32 -13.40
C TYR A 153 -13.00 -2.87 -14.02
N GLY A 154 -12.89 -3.96 -14.80
CA GLY A 154 -14.06 -4.62 -15.38
C GLY A 154 -15.00 -5.18 -14.30
N LEU A 155 -14.43 -5.77 -13.24
CA LEU A 155 -15.17 -6.25 -12.09
C LEU A 155 -15.87 -5.11 -11.34
N TRP A 156 -15.18 -3.99 -11.08
CA TRP A 156 -15.76 -2.81 -10.45
C TRP A 156 -16.92 -2.25 -11.29
N THR A 157 -16.72 -2.09 -12.60
CA THR A 157 -17.77 -1.60 -13.51
C THR A 157 -19.02 -2.48 -13.44
N LEU A 158 -18.85 -3.81 -13.37
CA LEU A 158 -19.95 -4.75 -13.21
C LEU A 158 -20.65 -4.60 -11.85
N ILE A 159 -19.88 -4.55 -10.76
CA ILE A 159 -20.38 -4.38 -9.38
C ILE A 159 -21.20 -3.08 -9.26
N GLU A 160 -20.63 -1.97 -9.74
CA GLU A 160 -21.23 -0.64 -9.73
C GLU A 160 -22.54 -0.61 -10.51
N THR A 161 -22.54 -1.18 -11.72
CA THR A 161 -23.73 -1.21 -12.58
C THR A 161 -24.85 -2.08 -12.00
N LEU A 162 -24.51 -3.23 -11.41
CA LEU A 162 -25.51 -4.20 -10.95
C LEU A 162 -26.12 -3.82 -9.61
N TRP A 163 -25.32 -3.38 -8.63
CA TRP A 163 -25.84 -3.12 -7.28
C TRP A 163 -25.14 -1.99 -6.52
N ALA A 164 -23.80 -1.84 -6.61
CA ALA A 164 -23.09 -0.91 -5.74
C ALA A 164 -23.37 0.57 -6.08
N GLY A 165 -23.76 0.88 -7.32
CA GLY A 165 -24.19 2.23 -7.69
C GLY A 165 -25.42 2.70 -6.90
N LYS A 166 -26.33 1.78 -6.53
CA LYS A 166 -27.49 2.08 -5.68
C LYS A 166 -27.12 2.31 -4.22
N MET A 167 -25.91 1.88 -3.82
CA MET A 167 -25.35 1.95 -2.48
C MET A 167 -24.23 2.99 -2.37
N THR A 168 -24.13 3.91 -3.34
CA THR A 168 -23.09 4.95 -3.37
C THR A 168 -23.71 6.31 -3.10
N GLN A 169 -23.21 7.00 -2.08
CA GLN A 169 -23.63 8.36 -1.77
C GLN A 169 -23.16 9.33 -2.84
N PRO A 170 -23.79 10.51 -2.97
CA PRO A 170 -23.34 11.52 -3.93
C PRO A 170 -21.95 12.08 -3.64
N THR A 171 -21.40 11.85 -2.44
CA THR A 171 -20.02 12.16 -2.07
C THR A 171 -19.01 11.19 -2.70
N GLY A 172 -19.48 10.07 -3.27
CA GLY A 172 -18.66 8.98 -3.80
C GLY A 172 -18.41 7.86 -2.78
N ALA A 173 -18.85 8.01 -1.54
CA ALA A 173 -18.73 7.00 -0.51
C ALA A 173 -19.67 5.82 -0.79
N THR A 174 -19.11 4.63 -1.00
CA THR A 174 -19.89 3.41 -1.26
C THR A 174 -19.93 2.53 -0.01
N TYR A 175 -21.10 2.04 0.36
CA TYR A 175 -21.22 1.03 1.41
C TYR A 175 -20.41 -0.23 1.06
N ASP A 176 -19.92 -0.94 2.08
CA ASP A 176 -19.20 -2.22 1.94
C ASP A 176 -17.95 -2.17 1.05
N THR A 177 -17.36 -0.98 0.85
CA THR A 177 -16.16 -0.73 0.03
C THR A 177 -15.01 -1.70 0.31
N LEU A 178 -14.86 -2.15 1.57
CA LEU A 178 -13.82 -3.11 1.95
C LEU A 178 -14.00 -4.48 1.27
N LEU A 179 -15.24 -4.96 1.08
CA LEU A 179 -15.52 -6.23 0.41
C LEU A 179 -15.04 -6.21 -1.05
N TYR A 180 -15.28 -5.10 -1.74
CA TYR A 180 -14.84 -4.89 -3.13
C TYR A 180 -13.32 -4.76 -3.20
N SER A 181 -12.72 -4.00 -2.28
CA SER A 181 -11.27 -3.78 -2.21
C SER A 181 -10.49 -5.08 -1.97
N ILE A 182 -10.95 -5.92 -1.03
CA ILE A 182 -10.37 -7.26 -0.80
C ILE A 182 -10.55 -8.15 -2.03
N SER A 183 -11.69 -8.05 -2.72
CA SER A 183 -11.91 -8.80 -3.97
C SER A 183 -10.88 -8.42 -5.04
N PHE A 184 -10.52 -7.14 -5.18
CA PHE A 184 -9.46 -6.70 -6.11
C PHE A 184 -8.07 -7.21 -5.71
N VAL A 185 -7.76 -7.26 -4.41
CA VAL A 185 -6.53 -7.88 -3.90
C VAL A 185 -6.47 -9.36 -4.30
N LEU A 186 -7.58 -10.09 -4.15
CA LEU A 186 -7.67 -11.51 -4.52
C LEU A 186 -7.58 -11.73 -6.03
N VAL A 187 -8.18 -10.87 -6.86
CA VAL A 187 -7.98 -10.89 -8.33
C VAL A 187 -6.50 -10.73 -8.66
N THR A 188 -5.83 -9.79 -8.02
CA THR A 188 -4.39 -9.54 -8.21
C THR A 188 -3.56 -10.76 -7.85
N LEU A 189 -3.88 -11.41 -6.73
CA LEU A 189 -3.24 -12.65 -6.30
C LEU A 189 -3.45 -13.78 -7.32
N ILE A 190 -4.69 -13.98 -7.81
CA ILE A 190 -5.01 -15.00 -8.82
C ILE A 190 -4.16 -14.80 -10.08
N VAL A 191 -4.12 -13.57 -10.59
CA VAL A 191 -3.35 -13.23 -11.80
C VAL A 191 -1.86 -13.51 -11.59
N HIS A 192 -1.29 -13.06 -10.47
CA HIS A 192 0.14 -13.26 -10.17
C HIS A 192 0.50 -14.75 -10.01
N VAL A 193 -0.32 -15.51 -9.29
CA VAL A 193 -0.10 -16.96 -9.11
C VAL A 193 -0.24 -17.70 -10.44
N ALA A 194 -1.24 -17.38 -11.26
CA ALA A 194 -1.45 -18.01 -12.57
C ALA A 194 -0.29 -17.71 -13.54
N LEU A 195 0.14 -16.45 -13.64
CA LEU A 195 1.27 -16.07 -14.48
C LEU A 195 2.58 -16.69 -14.00
N THR A 196 2.86 -16.62 -12.69
CA THR A 196 4.05 -17.23 -12.08
C THR A 196 4.07 -18.74 -12.34
N ARG A 197 2.93 -19.43 -12.23
CA ARG A 197 2.82 -20.85 -12.55
C ARG A 197 3.16 -21.16 -14.01
N TRP A 198 2.82 -20.27 -14.94
CA TRP A 198 3.13 -20.42 -16.36
C TRP A 198 4.61 -20.18 -16.68
N ILE A 199 5.27 -19.30 -15.93
CA ILE A 199 6.67 -18.92 -16.16
C ILE A 199 7.68 -19.62 -15.24
N VAL A 200 7.24 -20.43 -14.26
CA VAL A 200 8.10 -21.08 -13.25
C VAL A 200 9.22 -21.95 -13.83
N ARG A 201 9.06 -22.42 -15.08
CA ARG A 201 10.05 -23.21 -15.84
C ARG A 201 10.90 -22.38 -16.81
N LYS A 202 10.62 -21.08 -16.93
CA LYS A 202 11.22 -20.17 -17.93
C LYS A 202 12.13 -19.09 -17.30
N SER A 203 11.99 -18.85 -16.00
CA SER A 203 12.79 -17.90 -15.22
C SER A 203 13.14 -18.53 -13.87
N ASN A 204 14.34 -18.27 -13.37
CA ASN A 204 14.75 -18.69 -12.03
C ASN A 204 14.34 -17.66 -10.96
N GLU A 205 14.52 -18.01 -9.68
CA GLU A 205 14.10 -17.16 -8.55
C GLU A 205 14.88 -15.84 -8.51
N LEU A 206 16.18 -15.91 -8.79
CA LEU A 206 17.06 -14.76 -8.75
C LEU A 206 16.67 -13.73 -9.82
N GLU A 207 16.33 -14.17 -11.03
CA GLU A 207 15.83 -13.31 -12.11
C GLU A 207 14.51 -12.62 -11.73
N MET A 208 13.59 -13.35 -11.06
CA MET A 208 12.32 -12.78 -10.57
C MET A 208 12.55 -11.77 -9.44
N LEU A 209 13.40 -12.09 -8.46
CA LEU A 209 13.75 -11.19 -7.37
C LEU A 209 14.45 -9.93 -7.89
N LEU A 210 15.40 -10.05 -8.83
CA LEU A 210 16.06 -8.89 -9.42
C LEU A 210 15.08 -8.03 -10.22
N GLY A 211 14.16 -8.65 -10.98
CA GLY A 211 13.10 -7.95 -11.70
C GLY A 211 12.13 -7.20 -10.78
N GLY A 212 11.60 -7.88 -9.75
CA GLY A 212 10.74 -7.27 -8.73
C GLY A 212 11.45 -6.15 -7.96
N GLY A 213 12.70 -6.40 -7.54
CA GLY A 213 13.54 -5.40 -6.89
C GLY A 213 13.85 -4.18 -7.77
N PHE A 214 13.99 -4.37 -9.09
CA PHE A 214 14.17 -3.25 -10.02
C PHE A 214 12.91 -2.39 -10.11
N LEU A 215 11.74 -3.00 -10.21
CA LEU A 215 10.47 -2.27 -10.26
C LEU A 215 10.24 -1.49 -8.94
N PHE A 216 10.54 -2.11 -7.80
CA PHE A 216 10.50 -1.43 -6.50
C PHE A 216 11.51 -0.29 -6.40
N LEU A 217 12.70 -0.44 -7.01
CA LEU A 217 13.69 0.63 -7.08
C LEU A 217 13.19 1.81 -7.92
N LEU A 218 12.49 1.56 -9.03
CA LEU A 218 11.86 2.64 -9.81
C LEU A 218 10.80 3.39 -9.00
N LEU A 219 10.01 2.67 -8.18
CA LEU A 219 9.05 3.28 -7.26
C LEU A 219 9.73 4.06 -6.14
N LEU A 220 10.87 3.59 -5.62
CA LEU A 220 11.70 4.33 -4.66
C LEU A 220 12.25 5.62 -5.29
N ILE A 221 12.76 5.55 -6.52
CA ILE A 221 13.26 6.71 -7.24
C ILE A 221 12.12 7.71 -7.42
N GLY A 222 10.97 7.27 -7.94
CA GLY A 222 9.80 8.14 -8.12
C GLY A 222 9.35 8.78 -6.80
N SER A 223 9.16 7.98 -5.75
CA SER A 223 8.75 8.50 -4.44
C SER A 223 9.76 9.47 -3.85
N THR A 224 11.07 9.24 -3.99
CA THR A 224 12.10 10.17 -3.48
C THR A 224 11.96 11.60 -4.02
N TRP A 225 11.47 11.77 -5.25
CA TRP A 225 11.29 13.08 -5.87
C TRP A 225 9.89 13.66 -5.70
N PHE A 226 8.85 12.82 -5.82
CA PHE A 226 7.46 13.27 -5.84
C PHE A 226 6.73 13.13 -4.50
N LEU A 227 7.10 12.14 -3.69
CA LEU A 227 6.48 11.79 -2.41
C LEU A 227 7.57 11.36 -1.40
N PRO A 228 8.51 12.24 -0.99
CA PRO A 228 9.66 11.83 -0.19
C PRO A 228 9.29 11.12 1.11
N GLY A 229 8.18 11.52 1.73
CA GLY A 229 7.55 10.91 2.90
C GLY A 229 7.07 9.47 2.69
N ALA A 230 6.95 9.02 1.45
CA ALA A 230 6.62 7.64 1.07
C ALA A 230 7.86 6.76 0.81
N SER A 231 9.06 7.35 0.66
CA SER A 231 10.26 6.62 0.25
C SER A 231 10.61 5.43 1.15
N TYR A 232 10.32 5.52 2.44
CA TYR A 232 10.56 4.43 3.41
C TYR A 232 9.77 3.15 3.07
N LEU A 233 8.59 3.27 2.45
CA LEU A 233 7.75 2.14 2.05
C LEU A 233 8.45 1.27 1.01
N PHE A 234 9.35 1.85 0.21
CA PHE A 234 10.09 1.14 -0.82
C PHE A 234 11.52 0.81 -0.37
N SER A 235 12.19 1.72 0.34
CA SER A 235 13.58 1.50 0.76
C SER A 235 13.71 0.36 1.77
N ILE A 236 12.78 0.21 2.71
CA ILE A 236 12.85 -0.83 3.74
C ILE A 236 12.66 -2.23 3.17
N PRO A 237 11.61 -2.51 2.36
CA PRO A 237 11.50 -3.80 1.68
C PRO A 237 12.71 -4.11 0.78
N LEU A 238 13.25 -3.11 0.07
CA LEU A 238 14.47 -3.28 -0.74
C LEU A 238 15.69 -3.65 0.09
N LEU A 239 15.88 -3.06 1.28
CA LEU A 239 16.99 -3.42 2.18
C LEU A 239 16.93 -4.91 2.58
N ILE A 240 15.74 -5.41 2.90
CA ILE A 240 15.54 -6.81 3.29
C ILE A 240 15.73 -7.73 2.09
N HIS A 241 15.26 -7.31 0.92
CA HIS A 241 15.50 -7.99 -0.35
C HIS A 241 16.99 -8.10 -0.66
N TYR A 242 17.76 -7.02 -0.50
CA TYR A 242 19.20 -7.03 -0.72
C TYR A 242 19.96 -7.83 0.34
N ALA A 243 19.48 -7.85 1.59
CA ALA A 243 20.04 -8.74 2.60
C ALA A 243 19.91 -10.22 2.19
N ALA A 244 18.78 -10.61 1.60
CA ALA A 244 18.59 -11.96 1.05
C ALA A 244 19.53 -12.25 -0.13
N LEU A 245 19.74 -11.28 -1.04
CA LEU A 245 20.71 -11.41 -2.13
C LEU A 245 22.15 -11.53 -1.60
N ILE A 246 22.56 -10.71 -0.64
CA ILE A 246 23.89 -10.82 -0.01
C ILE A 246 24.08 -12.21 0.58
N TRP A 247 23.10 -12.71 1.34
CA TRP A 247 23.18 -14.05 1.90
C TRP A 247 23.34 -15.11 0.80
N ALA A 248 22.53 -15.05 -0.26
CA ALA A 248 22.63 -15.96 -1.40
C ALA A 248 23.99 -15.85 -2.14
N ALA A 249 24.60 -14.67 -2.21
CA ALA A 249 25.93 -14.49 -2.80
C ALA A 249 27.05 -15.12 -1.94
N CYS A 250 26.83 -15.29 -0.64
CA CYS A 250 27.80 -15.86 0.30
C CYS A 250 27.68 -17.39 0.45
N THR A 251 26.75 -18.04 -0.23
CA THR A 251 26.52 -19.49 -0.13
C THR A 251 26.97 -20.24 -1.39
N ARG A 252 27.10 -21.56 -1.29
CA ARG A 252 27.48 -22.43 -2.43
C ARG A 252 26.35 -22.57 -3.46
N ASP A 253 25.10 -22.58 -3.00
CA ASP A 253 23.91 -22.61 -3.85
C ASP A 253 23.03 -21.38 -3.57
N PRO A 254 23.21 -20.30 -4.36
CA PRO A 254 22.41 -19.09 -4.23
C PRO A 254 20.91 -19.35 -4.42
N LEU A 255 20.52 -20.24 -5.34
CA LEU A 255 19.13 -20.48 -5.67
C LEU A 255 18.40 -21.23 -4.55
N GLU A 256 19.06 -22.20 -3.91
CA GLU A 256 18.51 -22.86 -2.74
C GLU A 256 18.32 -21.87 -1.58
N THR A 257 19.30 -21.00 -1.36
CA THR A 257 19.26 -19.98 -0.29
C THR A 257 18.08 -19.02 -0.47
N LEU A 258 17.77 -18.61 -1.70
CA LEU A 258 16.64 -17.71 -1.98
C LEU A 258 15.26 -18.35 -1.74
N ASN A 259 15.19 -19.69 -1.69
CA ASN A 259 13.98 -20.43 -1.31
C ASN A 259 13.93 -20.77 0.19
N HIS A 260 14.95 -20.38 0.97
CA HIS A 260 14.99 -20.66 2.40
C HIS A 260 13.82 -19.96 3.12
N PRO A 261 13.15 -20.61 4.11
CA PRO A 261 11.97 -20.05 4.79
C PRO A 261 12.20 -18.66 5.38
N ALA A 262 13.39 -18.38 5.90
CA ALA A 262 13.73 -17.05 6.43
C ALA A 262 13.74 -15.96 5.34
N VAL A 263 14.21 -16.27 4.13
CA VAL A 263 14.16 -15.34 2.98
C VAL A 263 12.71 -15.12 2.57
N VAL A 264 11.93 -16.19 2.41
CA VAL A 264 10.50 -16.11 2.07
C VAL A 264 9.73 -15.27 3.09
N LEU A 265 9.94 -15.51 4.40
CA LEU A 265 9.30 -14.75 5.47
C LEU A 265 9.75 -13.29 5.47
N GLY A 266 11.04 -13.01 5.31
CA GLY A 266 11.58 -11.65 5.32
C GLY A 266 11.05 -10.81 4.15
N THR A 267 11.14 -11.32 2.92
CA THR A 267 10.68 -10.62 1.71
C THR A 267 9.16 -10.51 1.63
N THR A 268 8.42 -11.31 2.40
CA THR A 268 6.94 -11.28 2.48
C THR A 268 6.43 -10.37 3.59
N LEU A 269 6.87 -10.58 4.83
CA LEU A 269 6.30 -9.91 5.99
C LEU A 269 6.59 -8.42 5.98
N VAL A 270 7.80 -8.02 5.57
CA VAL A 270 8.22 -6.62 5.61
C VAL A 270 7.37 -5.71 4.71
N PRO A 271 7.21 -5.97 3.41
CA PRO A 271 6.32 -5.14 2.60
C PRO A 271 4.87 -5.19 3.08
N ILE A 272 4.36 -6.34 3.54
CA ILE A 272 3.01 -6.41 4.11
C ILE A 272 2.88 -5.45 5.30
N LEU A 273 3.78 -5.51 6.27
CA LEU A 273 3.74 -4.66 7.46
C LEU A 273 3.84 -3.17 7.11
N MET A 274 4.70 -2.81 6.15
CA MET A 274 4.88 -1.42 5.72
C MET A 274 3.66 -0.86 5.00
N PHE A 275 3.05 -1.62 4.10
CA PHE A 275 1.93 -1.15 3.28
C PHE A 275 0.55 -1.37 3.91
N THR A 276 0.42 -2.16 4.99
CA THR A 276 -0.90 -2.43 5.61
C THR A 276 -1.59 -1.15 6.06
N SER A 277 -0.89 -0.26 6.77
CA SER A 277 -1.46 1.01 7.22
C SER A 277 -1.86 1.91 6.04
N VAL A 278 -1.05 1.92 4.98
CA VAL A 278 -1.30 2.70 3.76
C VAL A 278 -2.55 2.20 3.05
N PHE A 279 -2.66 0.89 2.80
CA PHE A 279 -3.84 0.33 2.15
C PHE A 279 -5.09 0.46 3.01
N HIS A 280 -4.98 0.35 4.34
CA HIS A 280 -6.10 0.60 5.24
C HIS A 280 -6.64 2.03 5.07
N ILE A 281 -5.75 3.03 5.12
CA ILE A 281 -6.13 4.45 4.93
C ILE A 281 -6.72 4.67 3.54
N VAL A 282 -6.07 4.17 2.49
CA VAL A 282 -6.54 4.31 1.11
C VAL A 282 -7.92 3.69 0.95
N PHE A 283 -8.13 2.48 1.44
CA PHE A 283 -9.41 1.78 1.31
C PHE A 283 -10.55 2.39 2.13
N LEU A 284 -10.21 3.16 3.17
CA LEU A 284 -11.16 3.80 4.06
C LEU A 284 -11.53 5.20 3.57
N LEU A 285 -10.57 5.97 3.05
CA LEU A 285 -10.76 7.37 2.69
C LEU A 285 -11.06 7.63 1.21
N LEU A 286 -10.84 6.64 0.32
CA LEU A 286 -11.01 6.82 -1.12
C LEU A 286 -12.14 5.92 -1.65
N PRO A 287 -12.74 6.27 -2.79
CA PRO A 287 -13.78 5.45 -3.39
C PRO A 287 -13.18 4.24 -4.10
N PRO A 288 -13.95 3.14 -4.26
CA PRO A 288 -13.47 1.90 -4.89
C PRO A 288 -12.81 2.07 -6.26
N GLY A 289 -13.26 3.04 -7.07
CA GLY A 289 -12.66 3.33 -8.38
C GLY A 289 -11.19 3.78 -8.29
N VAL A 290 -10.79 4.46 -7.20
CA VAL A 290 -9.40 4.89 -6.96
C VAL A 290 -8.56 3.74 -6.41
N HIS A 291 -9.16 2.72 -5.78
CA HIS A 291 -8.44 1.56 -5.27
C HIS A 291 -7.79 0.72 -6.38
N LEU A 292 -8.17 0.94 -7.63
CA LEU A 292 -7.52 0.34 -8.80
C LEU A 292 -6.05 0.77 -8.94
N PHE A 293 -5.66 1.95 -8.45
CA PHE A 293 -4.24 2.31 -8.34
C PHE A 293 -3.50 1.43 -7.33
N SER A 294 -4.15 1.09 -6.22
CA SER A 294 -3.62 0.16 -5.21
C SER A 294 -3.41 -1.23 -5.78
N VAL A 295 -4.24 -1.69 -6.73
CA VAL A 295 -4.09 -2.99 -7.40
C VAL A 295 -2.75 -3.09 -8.13
N ALA A 296 -2.37 -2.06 -8.89
CA ALA A 296 -1.09 -2.02 -9.57
C ALA A 296 0.09 -2.09 -8.56
N LEU A 297 0.00 -1.34 -7.46
CA LEU A 297 1.01 -1.33 -6.40
C LEU A 297 1.10 -2.68 -5.67
N ILE A 298 -0.04 -3.33 -5.37
CA ILE A 298 -0.09 -4.68 -4.80
C ILE A 298 0.59 -5.68 -5.74
N GLY A 299 0.39 -5.55 -7.06
CA GLY A 299 1.10 -6.38 -8.03
C GLY A 299 2.62 -6.23 -7.94
N MET A 300 3.11 -4.99 -7.79
CA MET A 300 4.54 -4.74 -7.57
C MET A 300 5.06 -5.31 -6.24
N ILE A 301 4.24 -5.27 -5.18
CA ILE A 301 4.56 -5.91 -3.90
C ILE A 301 4.66 -7.44 -4.07
N LEU A 302 3.70 -8.06 -4.76
CA LEU A 302 3.73 -9.49 -5.04
C LEU A 302 4.96 -9.89 -5.88
N ALA A 303 5.44 -9.01 -6.76
CA ALA A 303 6.68 -9.22 -7.51
C ALA A 303 7.92 -9.25 -6.60
N LEU A 304 7.98 -8.39 -5.59
CA LEU A 304 9.03 -8.42 -4.57
C LEU A 304 8.95 -9.69 -3.72
N MET A 305 7.72 -10.18 -3.50
CA MET A 305 7.40 -11.42 -2.78
C MET A 305 7.51 -12.68 -3.66
N SER A 306 8.31 -12.66 -4.74
CA SER A 306 8.37 -13.75 -5.71
C SER A 306 8.59 -15.15 -5.11
N PRO A 307 9.39 -15.35 -4.04
CA PRO A 307 9.58 -16.69 -3.47
C PRO A 307 8.27 -17.24 -2.88
N ALA A 308 7.52 -16.40 -2.18
CA ALA A 308 6.21 -16.77 -1.62
C ALA A 308 5.18 -17.00 -2.74
N VAL A 309 5.12 -16.11 -3.74
CA VAL A 309 4.21 -16.28 -4.88
C VAL A 309 4.53 -17.56 -5.65
N ARG A 310 5.80 -17.92 -5.77
CA ARG A 310 6.22 -19.17 -6.39
C ARG A 310 5.80 -20.39 -5.58
N MET A 311 5.86 -20.36 -4.25
CA MET A 311 5.30 -21.42 -3.41
C MET A 311 3.79 -21.57 -3.62
N LEU A 312 3.06 -20.45 -3.67
CA LEU A 312 1.62 -20.45 -3.97
C LEU A 312 1.33 -21.00 -5.37
N ALA A 313 2.18 -20.70 -6.36
CA ALA A 313 2.08 -21.23 -7.71
C ALA A 313 2.28 -22.76 -7.78
N HIS A 314 3.09 -23.36 -6.90
CA HIS A 314 3.16 -24.83 -6.81
C HIS A 314 1.84 -25.42 -6.29
N SER A 315 1.18 -24.72 -5.38
CA SER A 315 -0.12 -25.07 -4.79
C SER A 315 -1.34 -24.48 -5.51
N TRP A 316 -1.18 -24.05 -6.78
CA TRP A 316 -2.20 -23.30 -7.54
C TRP A 316 -3.58 -23.99 -7.61
N LYS A 317 -3.62 -25.33 -7.61
CA LYS A 317 -4.86 -26.12 -7.63
C LYS A 317 -5.76 -25.89 -6.41
N TRP A 318 -5.18 -25.41 -5.31
CA TRP A 318 -5.90 -25.06 -4.08
C TRP A 318 -6.04 -23.54 -3.95
N VAL A 319 -4.96 -22.81 -4.23
CA VAL A 319 -4.91 -21.34 -4.07
C VAL A 319 -5.89 -20.64 -5.02
N LEU A 320 -5.93 -20.99 -6.30
CA LEU A 320 -6.80 -20.29 -7.26
C LEU A 320 -8.28 -20.54 -6.97
N PRO A 321 -8.76 -21.78 -6.75
CA PRO A 321 -10.17 -22.00 -6.39
C PRO A 321 -10.54 -21.36 -5.06
N ALA A 322 -9.68 -21.42 -4.03
CA ALA A 322 -9.96 -20.80 -2.75
C ALA A 322 -10.11 -19.27 -2.86
N ALA A 323 -9.20 -18.60 -3.57
CA ALA A 323 -9.29 -17.16 -3.82
C ALA A 323 -10.54 -16.80 -4.64
N PHE A 324 -10.88 -17.60 -5.65
CA PHE A 324 -12.07 -17.37 -6.47
C PHE A 324 -13.38 -17.56 -5.67
N ILE A 325 -13.46 -18.60 -4.84
CA ILE A 325 -14.60 -18.82 -3.93
C ILE A 325 -14.71 -17.66 -2.94
N ALA A 326 -13.60 -17.20 -2.37
CA ALA A 326 -13.60 -16.04 -1.47
C ALA A 326 -14.14 -14.78 -2.15
N ILE A 327 -13.76 -14.51 -3.40
CA ILE A 327 -14.34 -13.40 -4.19
C ILE A 327 -15.85 -13.57 -4.33
N ILE A 328 -16.33 -14.77 -4.71
CA ILE A 328 -17.77 -15.03 -4.85
C ILE A 328 -18.51 -14.79 -3.53
N VAL A 329 -17.96 -15.25 -2.41
CA VAL A 329 -18.56 -15.05 -1.09
C VAL A 329 -18.61 -13.56 -0.72
N LEU A 330 -17.50 -12.82 -0.88
CA LEU A 330 -17.43 -11.40 -0.56
C LEU A 330 -18.42 -10.58 -1.41
N LEU A 331 -18.46 -10.84 -2.72
CA LEU A 331 -19.38 -10.15 -3.62
C LEU A 331 -20.84 -10.58 -3.40
N GLY A 332 -21.07 -11.85 -3.04
CA GLY A 332 -22.39 -12.34 -2.67
C GLY A 332 -22.94 -11.67 -1.40
N ILE A 333 -22.09 -11.45 -0.40
CA ILE A 333 -22.44 -10.67 0.80
C ILE A 333 -22.76 -9.23 0.39
N GLY A 334 -21.88 -8.58 -0.38
CA GLY A 334 -22.10 -7.21 -0.84
C GLY A 334 -23.39 -7.06 -1.64
N TRP A 335 -23.72 -8.04 -2.49
CA TRP A 335 -24.97 -8.06 -3.26
C TRP A 335 -26.20 -8.29 -2.37
N SER A 336 -26.14 -9.23 -1.41
CA SER A 336 -27.24 -9.50 -0.48
C SER A 336 -27.60 -8.31 0.43
N LEU A 337 -26.65 -7.38 0.58
CA LEU A 337 -26.77 -6.19 1.40
C LEU A 337 -27.04 -4.93 0.57
N ALA A 338 -27.23 -5.06 -0.75
CA ALA A 338 -27.31 -3.94 -1.69
C ALA A 338 -28.74 -3.43 -1.93
N GLU A 339 -29.51 -3.34 -0.85
CA GLU A 339 -30.84 -2.73 -0.85
C GLU A 339 -30.81 -1.51 0.08
N PRO A 340 -30.99 -0.28 -0.46
CA PRO A 340 -31.15 0.90 0.38
C PRO A 340 -32.36 0.73 1.30
N GLY A 341 -32.17 1.03 2.57
CA GLY A 341 -33.22 0.88 3.58
C GLY A 341 -33.02 1.87 4.73
N PRO A 342 -33.90 1.85 5.75
CA PRO A 342 -33.81 2.74 6.89
C PRO A 342 -32.44 2.69 7.60
N ASP A 343 -31.83 1.51 7.67
CA ASP A 343 -30.53 1.30 8.32
C ASP A 343 -29.34 1.63 7.40
N ARG A 344 -29.58 1.76 6.08
CA ARG A 344 -28.56 2.01 5.04
C ARG A 344 -29.09 2.98 3.99
N PRO A 345 -29.45 4.20 4.37
CA PRO A 345 -30.06 5.14 3.44
C PRO A 345 -29.01 5.64 2.44
N VAL A 346 -29.48 5.91 1.23
CA VAL A 346 -28.73 6.60 0.18
C VAL A 346 -29.51 7.85 -0.18
N TYR A 347 -28.86 9.00 -0.09
CA TYR A 347 -29.51 10.29 -0.26
C TYR A 347 -29.24 10.84 -1.67
N GLU A 348 -30.22 11.56 -2.23
CA GLU A 348 -30.05 12.24 -3.51
C GLU A 348 -29.45 13.64 -3.29
N ARG A 349 -28.70 14.16 -4.28
CA ARG A 349 -28.28 15.58 -4.26
C ARG A 349 -29.53 16.44 -4.49
N HIS A 350 -29.89 17.25 -3.50
CA HIS A 350 -30.84 18.34 -3.67
C HIS A 350 -30.18 19.59 -4.27
#